data_AF-A0A8J6XW73-F1
#
_entry.id   AF-A0A8J6XW73-F1
#
_cell.length_a   1.000
_cell.length_b   1.000
_cell.length_c   1.000
_cell.angle_alpha   90.00
_cell.angle_beta   90.00
_cell.angle_gamma   90.00
#
_symmetry.space_group_name_H-M   'P 1'
#
loop_
_entity.id
_entity.type
_entity.pdbx_description
1 polymer ?
#
loop_
_entity_poly.entity_id
_entity_poly.type
_entity_poly.pdbx_seq_one_letter_code
_entity_poly.pdbx_strand_id
1 'polypeptide(L)'
;MVFVVGCRTFTPTPMDQVGFEERAEVQTEDDVTVRVVVLTAEEAKAAFDCKLYKKKIQPVWLEITNGTDDEMLFLPRSIDPDYFSPLEVAQKTSWRWSKKANREKKWYYYLNQMPFAIL
;
A
#
# COMPACT_ATOMS: atom_id res chain seq x y z
N MET A 1 -8.91 33.40 -18.18
CA MET A 1 -8.80 31.96 -17.83
C MET A 1 -8.64 31.87 -16.32
N VAL A 2 -9.69 31.47 -15.60
CA VAL A 2 -9.65 31.33 -14.13
C VAL A 2 -9.08 29.95 -13.81
N PHE A 3 -7.88 29.88 -13.24
CA PHE A 3 -7.34 28.64 -12.70
C PHE A 3 -7.90 28.47 -11.28
N VAL A 4 -8.86 27.57 -11.10
CA VAL A 4 -9.29 27.17 -9.76
C VAL A 4 -8.16 26.37 -9.12
N VAL A 5 -7.44 26.98 -8.20
CA VAL A 5 -6.41 26.32 -7.39
C VAL A 5 -7.12 25.68 -6.21
N GLY A 6 -7.60 24.45 -6.38
CA GLY A 6 -8.16 23.66 -5.28
C GLY A 6 -7.04 23.07 -4.43
N CYS A 7 -6.89 23.55 -3.18
CA CYS A 7 -6.11 22.84 -2.17
C CYS A 7 -6.81 21.53 -1.83
N ARG A 8 -6.26 20.41 -2.31
CA ARG A 8 -6.71 19.07 -1.92
C ARG A 8 -6.07 18.64 -0.60
N THR A 9 -6.86 18.06 0.30
CA THR A 9 -6.40 17.38 1.53
C THR A 9 -6.23 15.88 1.27
N PHE A 10 -5.30 15.24 1.97
CA PHE A 10 -5.14 13.78 1.96
C PHE A 10 -5.98 13.19 3.10
N THR A 11 -7.00 12.40 2.77
CA THR A 11 -7.95 11.84 3.75
C THR A 11 -8.17 10.34 3.50
N PRO A 12 -7.17 9.50 3.76
CA PRO A 12 -7.35 8.05 3.67
C PRO A 12 -8.29 7.56 4.79
N THR A 13 -9.07 6.54 4.50
CA THR A 13 -9.69 5.72 5.54
C THR A 13 -8.57 4.97 6.27
N PRO A 14 -8.58 4.91 7.63
CA PRO A 14 -7.65 4.06 8.38
C PRO A 14 -7.64 2.63 7.83
N MET A 15 -6.46 2.03 7.67
CA MET A 15 -6.27 0.78 6.92
C MET A 15 -7.13 -0.36 7.48
N ASP A 16 -7.17 -0.46 8.81
CA ASP A 16 -7.96 -1.39 9.62
C ASP A 16 -9.49 -1.21 9.47
N GLN A 17 -9.93 -0.05 8.96
CA GLN A 17 -11.35 0.27 8.75
C GLN A 17 -11.81 0.07 7.30
N VAL A 18 -10.93 -0.33 6.39
CA VAL A 18 -11.29 -0.54 4.97
C VAL A 18 -12.00 -1.89 4.76
N GLY A 19 -11.70 -2.90 5.59
CA GLY A 19 -12.39 -4.19 5.60
C GLY A 19 -11.91 -5.23 4.58
N PHE A 20 -10.83 -4.96 3.82
CA PHE A 20 -10.33 -5.91 2.82
C PHE A 20 -9.77 -7.21 3.45
N GLU A 21 -9.33 -7.17 4.71
CA GLU A 21 -8.71 -8.31 5.40
C GLU A 21 -9.67 -9.50 5.58
N GLU A 22 -10.98 -9.27 5.60
CA GLU A 22 -12.01 -10.31 5.67
C GLU A 22 -11.96 -11.26 4.47
N ARG A 23 -11.39 -10.81 3.35
CA ARG A 23 -11.25 -11.57 2.10
C ARG A 23 -9.85 -12.13 1.91
N ALA A 24 -8.98 -12.03 2.92
CA ALA A 24 -7.61 -12.50 2.80
C ALA A 24 -7.55 -14.01 2.65
N GLU A 25 -6.80 -14.47 1.65
CA GLU A 25 -6.41 -15.85 1.51
C GLU A 25 -5.26 -16.14 2.47
N VAL A 26 -5.27 -17.32 3.08
CA VAL A 26 -4.29 -17.72 4.09
C VAL A 26 -3.64 -19.02 3.66
N GLN A 27 -2.32 -19.05 3.69
CA GLN A 27 -1.54 -20.26 3.46
C GLN A 27 -0.45 -20.39 4.52
N THR A 28 -0.22 -21.61 4.98
CA THR A 28 0.87 -21.95 5.88
C THR A 28 1.73 -23.03 5.25
N GLU A 29 3.04 -22.81 5.21
CA GLU A 29 4.05 -23.74 4.71
C GLU A 29 5.32 -23.58 5.56
N ASP A 30 5.93 -24.68 5.99
CA ASP A 30 7.15 -24.69 6.82
C ASP A 30 7.14 -23.67 7.98
N ASP A 31 6.05 -23.66 8.76
CA ASP A 31 5.78 -22.74 9.88
C ASP A 31 5.76 -21.23 9.53
N VAL A 32 5.75 -20.88 8.25
CA VAL A 32 5.49 -19.53 7.77
C VAL A 32 4.03 -19.42 7.35
N THR A 33 3.29 -18.48 7.96
CA THR A 33 1.90 -18.19 7.58
C THR A 33 1.84 -16.87 6.83
N VAL A 34 1.28 -16.90 5.62
CA VAL A 34 1.06 -15.72 4.79
C VAL A 34 -0.44 -15.49 4.65
N ARG A 35 -0.88 -14.27 4.94
CA ARG A 35 -2.22 -13.76 4.60
C ARG A 35 -2.07 -12.72 3.50
N VAL A 36 -2.83 -12.88 2.43
CA VAL A 36 -2.73 -12.01 1.25
C VAL A 36 -4.11 -11.56 0.80
N VAL A 37 -4.22 -10.29 0.41
CA VAL A 37 -5.41 -9.81 -0.30
C VAL A 37 -5.07 -8.72 -1.29
N VAL A 38 -5.65 -8.84 -2.48
CA VAL A 38 -5.66 -7.77 -3.47
C VAL A 38 -6.79 -6.80 -3.13
N LEU A 39 -6.44 -5.53 -2.95
CA LEU A 39 -7.45 -4.48 -2.73
C LEU A 39 -8.20 -4.21 -4.03
N THR A 40 -9.52 -4.13 -3.97
CA THR A 40 -10.38 -3.65 -5.06
C THR A 40 -10.08 -2.19 -5.38
N ALA A 41 -10.62 -1.67 -6.50
CA ALA A 41 -10.42 -0.27 -6.87
C ALA A 41 -11.03 0.69 -5.83
N GLU A 42 -12.15 0.31 -5.24
CA GLU A 42 -12.88 1.03 -4.21
C GLU A 42 -12.10 1.03 -2.88
N GLU A 43 -11.66 -0.14 -2.41
CA GLU A 43 -10.85 -0.29 -1.19
C GLU A 43 -9.50 0.44 -1.33
N ALA A 44 -8.82 0.28 -2.47
CA ALA A 44 -7.57 0.99 -2.76
C ALA A 44 -7.77 2.52 -2.74
N LYS A 45 -8.90 3.01 -3.27
CA LYS A 45 -9.23 4.42 -3.22
C LYS A 45 -9.51 4.88 -1.79
N ALA A 46 -10.18 4.08 -0.97
CA ALA A 46 -10.43 4.38 0.43
C ALA A 46 -9.11 4.43 1.24
N ALA A 47 -8.29 3.39 1.15
CA ALA A 47 -7.01 3.27 1.85
C ALA A 47 -6.00 4.37 1.46
N PHE A 48 -5.93 4.74 0.18
CA PHE A 48 -4.85 5.60 -0.30
C PHE A 48 -5.30 6.98 -0.81
N ASP A 49 -6.59 7.33 -0.73
CA ASP A 49 -7.20 8.55 -1.29
C ASP A 49 -6.82 8.81 -2.78
N CYS A 50 -6.52 7.73 -3.50
CA CYS A 50 -5.95 7.76 -4.85
C CYS A 50 -6.60 6.71 -5.74
N LYS A 51 -6.83 7.05 -7.01
CA LYS A 51 -7.34 6.09 -8.01
C LYS A 51 -6.18 5.26 -8.58
N LEU A 52 -5.60 4.35 -7.78
CA LEU A 52 -4.40 3.58 -8.13
C LEU A 52 -4.56 2.72 -9.37
N TYR A 53 -5.73 2.09 -9.54
CA TYR A 53 -6.05 1.33 -10.76
C TYR A 53 -6.04 2.18 -12.04
N LYS A 54 -6.37 3.48 -11.98
CA LYS A 54 -6.23 4.39 -13.14
C LYS A 54 -4.76 4.66 -13.52
N LYS A 55 -3.84 4.30 -12.65
CA LYS A 55 -2.38 4.37 -12.86
C LYS A 55 -1.79 2.99 -13.17
N LYS A 56 -2.62 1.95 -13.34
CA LYS A 56 -2.19 0.56 -13.51
C LYS A 56 -1.33 0.05 -12.34
N ILE A 57 -1.70 0.44 -11.12
CA ILE A 57 -1.03 0.03 -9.88
C ILE A 57 -2.05 -0.76 -9.08
N GLN A 58 -1.74 -2.03 -8.79
CA GLN A 58 -2.54 -2.92 -7.96
C GLN A 58 -1.93 -2.98 -6.56
N PRO A 59 -2.66 -2.57 -5.52
CA PRO A 59 -2.19 -2.71 -4.14
C PRO A 59 -2.48 -4.12 -3.63
N VAL A 60 -1.46 -4.76 -3.08
CA VAL A 60 -1.56 -6.03 -2.40
C VAL A 60 -1.21 -5.81 -0.93
N TRP A 61 -2.10 -6.24 -0.04
CA TRP A 61 -1.82 -6.30 1.39
C TRP A 61 -1.30 -7.70 1.71
N LEU A 62 -0.26 -7.74 2.54
CA LEU A 62 0.43 -8.94 2.96
C LEU A 62 0.70 -8.84 4.46
N GLU A 63 0.33 -9.90 5.18
CA GLU A 63 0.75 -10.15 6.56
C GLU A 63 1.50 -11.48 6.56
N ILE A 64 2.72 -11.48 7.10
CA ILE A 64 3.57 -12.67 7.14
C ILE A 64 3.94 -12.90 8.60
N THR A 65 3.64 -14.09 9.09
CA THR A 65 4.02 -14.56 10.42
C THR A 65 5.11 -15.61 10.25
N ASN A 66 6.31 -15.30 10.73
CA ASN A 66 7.43 -16.24 10.79
C ASN A 66 7.34 -17.05 12.09
N GLY A 67 6.94 -18.32 12.00
CA GLY A 67 6.89 -19.23 13.15
C GLY A 67 8.17 -20.07 13.32
N THR A 68 9.19 -19.84 12.50
CA THR A 68 10.45 -20.61 12.53
C THR A 68 11.45 -20.03 13.54
N ASP A 69 12.55 -20.75 13.78
CA ASP A 69 13.69 -20.27 14.57
C ASP A 69 14.67 -19.40 13.74
N ASP A 70 14.43 -19.26 12.43
CA ASP A 70 15.32 -18.58 11.49
C ASP A 70 14.87 -17.14 11.21
N GLU A 71 15.84 -16.22 11.06
CA GLU A 71 15.55 -14.87 10.57
C GLU A 71 15.22 -14.88 9.07
N MET A 72 14.07 -14.32 8.69
CA MET A 72 13.64 -14.25 7.29
C MET A 72 13.61 -12.81 6.76
N LEU A 73 14.09 -12.65 5.52
CA LEU A 73 14.00 -11.39 4.78
C LEU A 73 13.04 -11.54 3.61
N PHE A 74 12.11 -10.59 3.49
CA PHE A 74 11.21 -10.53 2.34
C PHE A 74 11.66 -9.47 1.34
N LEU A 75 11.79 -9.88 0.09
CA LEU A 75 12.24 -9.04 -1.02
C LEU A 75 11.11 -8.88 -2.03
N PRO A 76 10.25 -7.85 -1.95
CA PRO A 76 9.11 -7.70 -2.86
C PRO A 76 9.45 -7.73 -4.35
N ARG A 77 10.66 -7.32 -4.73
CA ARG A 77 11.12 -7.36 -6.12
C ARG A 77 11.36 -8.79 -6.65
N SER A 78 11.51 -9.80 -5.80
CA SER A 78 11.68 -11.19 -6.26
C SER A 78 10.36 -11.81 -6.74
N ILE A 79 9.22 -11.32 -6.25
CA ILE A 79 7.90 -11.86 -6.58
C ILE A 79 7.21 -11.13 -7.73
N ASP A 80 7.53 -9.84 -7.93
CA ASP A 80 6.92 -9.01 -8.97
C ASP A 80 8.00 -8.15 -9.66
N PRO A 81 8.36 -8.45 -10.92
CA PRO A 81 9.32 -7.65 -11.68
C PRO A 81 8.82 -6.21 -11.93
N ASP A 82 7.51 -5.99 -11.86
CA ASP A 82 6.86 -4.69 -12.02
C ASP A 82 6.53 -4.02 -10.66
N TYR A 83 7.19 -4.45 -9.58
CA TYR A 83 7.03 -3.88 -8.23
C TYR A 83 7.28 -2.36 -8.20
N PHE A 84 6.26 -1.60 -7.80
CA PHE A 84 6.38 -0.18 -7.49
C PHE A 84 6.72 0.05 -6.02
N SER A 85 7.81 0.77 -5.75
CA SER A 85 8.09 1.19 -4.37
C SER A 85 7.00 2.13 -3.83
N PRO A 86 6.68 2.10 -2.52
CA PRO A 86 5.64 2.93 -1.93
C PRO A 86 5.83 4.42 -2.23
N LEU A 87 7.07 4.91 -2.17
CA LEU A 87 7.39 6.32 -2.46
C LEU A 87 7.28 6.67 -3.94
N GLU A 88 7.54 5.72 -4.85
CA GLU A 88 7.27 5.91 -6.28
C GLU A 88 5.77 6.03 -6.54
N VAL A 89 4.94 5.20 -5.91
CA VAL A 89 3.46 5.29 -6.04
C VAL A 89 2.95 6.63 -5.48
N ALA A 90 3.45 7.05 -4.32
CA ALA A 90 3.12 8.36 -3.74
C ALA A 90 3.50 9.52 -4.68
N GLN A 91 4.60 9.40 -5.42
CA GLN A 91 5.03 10.36 -6.42
C GLN A 91 4.14 10.35 -7.67
N LYS A 92 3.82 9.17 -8.24
CA LYS A 92 2.94 9.03 -9.42
C LYS A 92 1.52 9.54 -9.21
N THR A 93 1.08 9.61 -7.95
CA THR A 93 -0.25 10.11 -7.57
C THR A 93 -0.23 11.53 -7.02
N SER A 94 0.91 12.23 -7.03
CA SER A 94 1.03 13.57 -6.45
C SER A 94 0.11 14.62 -7.11
N TRP A 95 -0.40 15.54 -6.30
CA TRP A 95 -1.23 16.66 -6.75
C TRP A 95 -0.39 17.91 -6.94
N ARG A 96 -0.42 18.49 -8.14
CA ARG A 96 0.44 19.62 -8.55
C ARG A 96 0.42 20.82 -7.59
N TRP A 97 -0.73 21.11 -6.99
CA TRP A 97 -0.95 22.30 -6.16
C TRP A 97 -1.13 22.01 -4.66
N SER A 98 -0.97 20.75 -4.21
CA SER A 98 -1.22 20.35 -2.81
C SER A 98 0.05 19.81 -2.13
N LYS A 99 1.07 20.65 -1.96
CA LYS A 99 2.37 20.25 -1.40
C LYS A 99 2.26 19.58 -0.01
N LYS A 100 1.44 20.14 0.89
CA LYS A 100 1.22 19.59 2.24
C LYS A 100 0.62 18.18 2.18
N ALA A 101 -0.47 18.01 1.44
CA ALA A 101 -1.14 16.72 1.27
C ALA A 101 -0.24 15.67 0.59
N ASN A 102 0.61 16.08 -0.37
CA ASN A 102 1.59 15.16 -0.95
C ASN A 102 2.64 14.68 0.06
N ARG A 103 3.05 15.55 1.00
CA ARG A 103 4.00 15.18 2.05
C ARG A 103 3.38 14.20 3.04
N GLU A 104 2.16 14.47 3.48
CA GLU A 104 1.38 13.57 4.34
C GLU A 104 1.19 12.20 3.68
N LYS A 105 0.83 12.19 2.40
CA LYS A 105 0.72 10.96 1.62
C LYS A 105 2.03 10.19 1.53
N LYS A 106 3.17 10.84 1.26
CA LYS A 106 4.47 10.17 1.21
C LYS A 106 4.79 9.46 2.53
N TRP A 107 4.53 10.12 3.66
CA TRP A 107 4.68 9.51 4.97
C TRP A 107 3.73 8.33 5.18
N TYR A 108 2.47 8.46 4.79
CA TYR A 108 1.51 7.36 4.88
C TYR A 108 1.97 6.13 4.09
N TYR A 109 2.42 6.30 2.85
CA TYR A 109 2.95 5.19 2.04
C TYR A 109 4.23 4.58 2.65
N TYR A 110 5.10 5.40 3.23
CA TYR A 110 6.31 4.90 3.90
C TYR A 110 5.99 4.09 5.16
N LEU A 111 5.01 4.52 5.96
CA LEU A 111 4.62 3.83 7.18
C LEU A 111 3.85 2.53 6.93
N ASN A 112 3.14 2.44 5.81
CA ASN A 112 2.39 1.25 5.40
C ASN A 112 3.15 0.37 4.39
N GLN A 113 4.47 0.53 4.29
CA GLN A 113 5.29 -0.37 3.48
C GLN A 113 5.57 -1.66 4.24
N MET A 114 5.73 -2.77 3.51
CA MET A 114 6.21 -4.00 4.13
C MET A 114 7.59 -3.79 4.75
N PRO A 115 7.83 -4.26 6.00
CA PRO A 115 9.16 -4.29 6.56
C PRO A 115 10.03 -5.29 5.79
N PHE A 116 11.34 -5.04 5.75
CA PHE A 116 12.29 -5.95 5.09
C PHE A 116 12.56 -7.22 5.90
N ALA A 117 12.58 -7.10 7.23
CA ALA A 117 12.74 -8.23 8.14
C ALA A 117 11.37 -8.66 8.66
N ILE A 118 11.15 -9.98 8.68
CA ILE A 118 9.97 -10.60 9.26
C ILE A 118 10.47 -11.42 10.44
N LEU A 119 10.34 -10.81 11.62
CA LEU A 119 10.71 -11.40 12.90
C LEU A 119 9.61 -12.31 13.42
#